data_AF-Q1QIT0-F1
#
_entry.id   AF-Q1QIT0-F1
#
_cell.length_a   1.000
_cell.length_b   1.000
_cell.length_c   1.000
_cell.angle_alpha   90.00
_cell.angle_beta   90.00
_cell.angle_gamma   90.00
#
_symmetry.space_group_name_H-M   'P 1'
#
loop_
_entity.id
_entity.type
_entity.pdbx_description
1 polymer ?
#
loop_
_entity_poly.entity_id
_entity_poly.type
_entity_poly.pdbx_seq_one_letter_code
_entity_poly.pdbx_strand_id
1 'polypeptide(L)'
;MQPGLIGRFAARDSAESEPAPRIRMKVIGLAGWSGAGKTTLLTRLIPYLLKEGLSISVIKHAHHNFDVDVPGKDSWRHREAGATEVLVSSERRWALMHELHEAPELHLFELLQKLAPVDLVVVEGFKREPLPKIEVHRAGNGKPFLFPDDKNIVGIAADIAVETRLPVAHLDDISAIAKLMQRAAMPVEEIDTLRAVRG
;
A
#
# COMPACT_ATOMS: atom_id res chain seq x y z
N MET A 1 59.04 -16.56 46.41
CA MET A 1 58.59 -15.18 46.69
C MET A 1 57.89 -14.67 45.43
N GLN A 2 56.61 -14.30 45.56
CA GLN A 2 55.80 -13.57 44.56
C GLN A 2 56.31 -12.11 44.39
N PRO A 3 55.72 -11.23 43.54
CA PRO A 3 54.62 -11.35 42.54
C PRO A 3 55.06 -10.76 41.16
N GLY A 4 54.35 -10.69 40.04
CA GLY A 4 52.94 -10.81 39.66
C GLY A 4 52.71 -9.85 38.50
N LEU A 5 52.16 -10.31 37.37
CA LEU A 5 51.58 -9.41 36.36
C LEU A 5 50.42 -10.12 35.67
N ILE A 6 49.24 -9.95 36.23
CA ILE A 6 47.97 -10.36 35.65
C ILE A 6 47.63 -9.32 34.58
N GLY A 7 47.74 -9.71 33.31
CA GLY A 7 47.23 -8.91 32.21
C GLY A 7 45.71 -8.80 32.31
N ARG A 8 45.21 -7.60 32.60
CA ARG A 8 43.79 -7.26 32.48
C ARG A 8 43.40 -7.34 31.01
N PHE A 9 42.65 -8.37 30.64
CA PHE A 9 41.78 -8.30 29.47
C PHE A 9 40.68 -7.28 29.81
N ALA A 10 40.84 -6.05 29.34
CA ALA A 10 39.73 -5.14 29.24
C ALA A 10 38.74 -5.78 28.25
N ALA A 11 37.58 -6.21 28.76
CA ALA A 11 36.42 -6.48 27.94
C ALA A 11 36.20 -5.24 27.08
N ARG A 12 36.39 -5.39 25.76
CA ARG A 12 35.88 -4.41 24.82
C ARG A 12 34.38 -4.54 24.90
N ASP A 13 33.74 -3.57 25.54
CA ASP A 13 32.30 -3.36 25.42
C ASP A 13 31.99 -3.30 23.92
N SER A 14 31.42 -4.39 23.42
CA SER A 14 30.78 -4.43 22.13
C SER A 14 29.58 -3.51 22.24
N ALA A 15 29.73 -2.29 21.76
CA ALA A 15 28.61 -1.41 21.45
C ALA A 15 27.67 -2.20 20.54
N GLU A 16 26.56 -2.65 21.11
CA GLU A 16 25.41 -3.13 20.34
C GLU A 16 25.03 -1.98 19.41
N SER A 17 25.35 -2.13 18.13
CA SER A 17 24.89 -1.21 17.09
C SER A 17 23.37 -1.21 17.16
N GLU A 18 22.77 -0.04 17.41
CA GLU A 18 21.32 0.12 17.29
C GLU A 18 20.88 -0.48 15.95
N PRO A 19 19.86 -1.36 15.94
CA PRO A 19 19.39 -1.92 14.69
C PRO A 19 18.96 -0.78 13.78
N ALA A 20 19.44 -0.80 12.54
CA ALA A 20 19.00 0.14 11.50
C ALA A 20 17.47 0.28 11.56
N PRO A 21 16.93 1.50 11.42
CA PRO A 21 15.50 1.73 11.56
C PRO A 21 14.77 0.75 10.65
N ARG A 22 13.97 -0.13 11.26
CA ARG A 22 13.09 -1.01 10.50
C ARG A 22 12.26 -0.10 9.60
N ILE A 23 12.33 -0.30 8.28
CA ILE A 23 11.44 0.38 7.35
C ILE A 23 10.03 0.04 7.80
N ARG A 24 9.35 1.00 8.43
CA ARG A 24 7.95 0.85 8.81
C ARG A 24 7.14 1.16 7.57
N MET A 25 6.80 0.11 6.84
CA MET A 25 5.94 0.18 5.67
C MET A 25 4.65 0.90 6.05
N LYS A 26 4.32 1.97 5.33
CA LYS A 26 3.09 2.73 5.53
C LYS A 26 2.07 2.41 4.46
N VAL A 27 0.81 2.70 4.75
CA VAL A 27 -0.32 2.41 3.87
C VAL A 27 -1.33 3.55 3.86
N ILE A 28 -1.87 3.83 2.68
CA ILE A 28 -2.90 4.85 2.47
C ILE A 28 -3.90 4.39 1.41
N GLY A 29 -5.18 4.68 1.63
CA GLY A 29 -6.23 4.39 0.66
C GLY A 29 -6.43 5.51 -0.34
N LEU A 30 -6.84 5.15 -1.56
CA LEU A 30 -7.35 6.08 -2.56
C LEU A 30 -8.83 5.76 -2.81
N ALA A 31 -9.70 6.66 -2.36
CA ALA A 31 -11.14 6.55 -2.49
C ALA A 31 -11.65 7.39 -3.66
N GLY A 32 -12.89 7.14 -4.07
CA GLY A 32 -13.56 7.88 -5.14
C GLY A 32 -14.34 6.93 -6.04
N TRP A 33 -15.42 7.44 -6.61
CA TRP A 33 -16.28 6.67 -7.49
C TRP A 33 -15.54 6.12 -8.71
N SER A 34 -16.09 5.06 -9.33
CA SER A 34 -15.65 4.65 -10.67
C SER A 34 -15.79 5.84 -11.63
N GLY A 35 -14.77 6.07 -12.45
CA GLY A 35 -14.67 7.23 -13.33
C GLY A 35 -14.01 8.49 -12.72
N ALA A 36 -13.73 8.53 -11.41
CA ALA A 36 -13.16 9.72 -10.77
C ALA A 36 -11.72 10.06 -11.19
N GLY A 37 -11.02 9.16 -11.90
CA GLY A 37 -9.64 9.38 -12.36
C GLY A 37 -8.56 8.87 -11.39
N LYS A 38 -8.90 7.96 -10.46
CA LYS A 38 -7.94 7.35 -9.51
C LYS A 38 -6.70 6.77 -10.20
N THR A 39 -6.90 5.93 -11.22
CA THR A 39 -5.80 5.34 -11.98
C THR A 39 -4.94 6.41 -12.66
N THR A 40 -5.55 7.42 -13.27
CA THR A 40 -4.84 8.55 -13.89
C THR A 40 -4.04 9.37 -12.87
N LEU A 41 -4.56 9.53 -11.66
CA LEU A 41 -3.86 10.21 -10.59
C LEU A 41 -2.67 9.38 -10.09
N LEU A 42 -2.85 8.07 -9.90
CA LEU A 42 -1.77 7.17 -9.48
C LEU A 42 -0.63 7.09 -10.49
N THR A 43 -0.92 7.06 -11.80
CA THR A 43 0.13 7.04 -12.83
C THR A 43 0.97 8.32 -12.85
N ARG A 44 0.50 9.42 -12.26
CA ARG A 44 1.25 10.68 -12.07
C ARG A 44 1.96 10.73 -10.72
N LEU A 45 1.32 10.25 -9.65
CA LEU A 45 1.86 10.25 -8.29
C LEU A 45 3.03 9.29 -8.12
N ILE A 46 2.93 8.08 -8.68
CA ILE A 46 3.98 7.05 -8.50
C ILE A 46 5.33 7.56 -9.01
N PRO A 47 5.48 8.05 -10.26
CA PRO A 47 6.75 8.61 -10.72
C PRO A 47 7.23 9.80 -9.90
N TYR A 48 6.31 10.62 -9.38
CA TYR A 48 6.67 11.76 -8.52
C TYR A 48 7.27 11.28 -7.19
N LEU A 49 6.59 10.38 -6.50
CA LEU A 49 7.02 9.85 -5.20
C LEU A 49 8.31 9.02 -5.32
N LEU A 50 8.48 8.27 -6.42
CA LEU A 50 9.74 7.57 -6.72
C LEU A 50 10.92 8.55 -6.87
N LYS A 51 10.70 9.73 -7.48
CA LYS A 51 11.73 10.78 -7.61
C LYS A 51 12.10 11.41 -6.27
N GLU A 52 11.18 11.41 -5.31
CA GLU A 52 11.43 11.84 -3.93
C GLU A 52 12.15 10.76 -3.11
N GLY A 53 12.49 9.62 -3.70
CA GLY A 53 13.28 8.56 -3.06
C GLY A 53 12.45 7.49 -2.33
N LEU A 54 11.12 7.50 -2.46
CA LEU A 54 10.24 6.49 -1.87
C LEU A 54 10.15 5.25 -2.75
N SER A 55 10.19 4.08 -2.14
CA SER A 55 9.75 2.83 -2.75
C SER A 55 8.24 2.64 -2.54
N ILE A 56 7.53 2.16 -3.59
CA ILE A 56 6.07 2.16 -3.62
C ILE A 56 5.53 0.84 -4.14
N SER A 57 4.51 0.33 -3.48
CA SER A 57 3.65 -0.75 -3.97
C SER A 57 2.21 -0.28 -4.09
N VAL A 58 1.41 -0.97 -4.92
CA VAL A 58 -0.02 -0.70 -5.06
C VAL A 58 -0.79 -2.00 -4.85
N ILE A 59 -1.80 -1.95 -4.00
CA ILE A 59 -2.82 -3.01 -3.91
C ILE A 59 -4.06 -2.48 -4.61
N LYS A 60 -4.58 -3.25 -5.57
CA LYS A 60 -5.83 -2.94 -6.25
C LYS A 60 -6.85 -4.03 -6.00
N HIS A 61 -7.99 -3.67 -5.43
CA HIS A 61 -9.14 -4.57 -5.30
C HIS A 61 -10.01 -4.49 -6.54
N ALA A 62 -10.08 -5.57 -7.32
CA ALA A 62 -10.90 -5.65 -8.52
C ALA A 62 -12.32 -6.15 -8.18
N HIS A 63 -13.32 -5.69 -8.94
CA HIS A 63 -14.70 -6.16 -8.79
C HIS A 63 -14.90 -7.45 -9.60
N HIS A 64 -14.84 -8.61 -8.93
CA HIS A 64 -15.10 -9.97 -9.45
C HIS A 64 -14.14 -10.49 -10.54
N ASN A 65 -14.06 -11.83 -10.68
CA ASN A 65 -13.24 -12.64 -11.61
C ASN A 65 -12.35 -11.81 -12.54
N PHE A 66 -11.16 -11.43 -12.06
CA PHE A 66 -10.12 -10.85 -12.90
C PHE A 66 -9.10 -11.93 -13.22
N ASP A 67 -8.59 -11.92 -14.45
CA ASP A 67 -7.44 -12.72 -14.81
C ASP A 67 -6.32 -11.80 -15.29
N VAL A 68 -5.13 -12.03 -14.75
CA VAL A 68 -3.90 -11.33 -15.13
C VAL A 68 -3.13 -12.09 -16.21
N ASP A 69 -3.50 -13.34 -16.46
CA ASP A 69 -2.86 -14.21 -17.43
C ASP A 69 -3.64 -14.22 -18.77
N VAL A 70 -3.04 -14.85 -19.78
CA VAL A 70 -3.63 -15.00 -21.12
C VAL A 70 -4.27 -16.37 -21.25
N PRO A 71 -5.61 -16.46 -21.42
CA PRO A 71 -6.29 -17.74 -21.59
C PRO A 71 -5.68 -18.62 -22.68
N GLY A 72 -5.50 -19.90 -22.35
CA GLY A 72 -4.96 -20.93 -23.25
C GLY A 72 -3.44 -20.96 -23.39
N LYS A 73 -2.68 -20.07 -22.73
CA LYS A 73 -1.21 -20.16 -22.62
C LYS A 73 -0.78 -21.11 -21.50
N ASP A 74 0.51 -21.41 -21.44
CA ASP A 74 1.05 -22.46 -20.55
C ASP A 74 0.78 -22.18 -19.07
N SER A 75 1.09 -20.97 -18.60
CA SER A 75 0.84 -20.57 -17.20
C SER A 75 -0.64 -20.59 -16.83
N TRP A 76 -1.51 -20.21 -17.76
CA TRP A 76 -2.97 -20.28 -17.58
C TRP A 76 -3.43 -21.74 -17.48
N ARG A 77 -2.93 -22.61 -18.37
CA ARG A 77 -3.26 -24.05 -18.35
C ARG A 77 -2.76 -24.73 -17.07
N HIS A 78 -1.62 -24.30 -16.52
CA HIS A 78 -1.13 -24.82 -15.24
C HIS A 78 -2.06 -24.47 -14.08
N ARG A 79 -2.58 -23.23 -14.03
CA ARG A 79 -3.57 -22.80 -13.03
C ARG A 79 -4.88 -23.59 -13.17
N GLU A 80 -5.41 -23.69 -14.38
CA GLU A 80 -6.65 -24.46 -14.66
C GLU A 80 -6.51 -25.96 -14.37
N ALA A 81 -5.29 -26.50 -14.45
CA ALA A 81 -4.99 -27.88 -14.07
C ALA A 81 -4.97 -28.09 -12.54
N GLY A 82 -5.12 -27.03 -11.73
CA GLY A 82 -5.18 -27.09 -10.27
C GLY A 82 -3.87 -26.78 -9.56
N ALA A 83 -2.91 -26.13 -10.21
CA ALA A 83 -1.73 -25.65 -9.51
C ALA A 83 -2.10 -24.55 -8.50
N THR A 84 -1.77 -24.75 -7.22
CA THR A 84 -1.98 -23.74 -6.17
C THR A 84 -1.22 -22.45 -6.45
N GLU A 85 0.00 -22.57 -6.97
CA GLU A 85 0.83 -21.44 -7.36
C GLU A 85 1.48 -21.66 -8.72
N VAL A 86 1.55 -20.59 -9.51
CA VAL A 86 2.29 -20.54 -10.77
C VAL A 86 3.18 -19.31 -10.76
N LEU A 87 4.50 -19.54 -10.76
CA LEU A 87 5.52 -18.50 -10.82
C LEU A 87 6.08 -18.40 -12.24
N VAL A 88 5.87 -17.26 -12.89
CA VAL A 88 6.44 -16.94 -14.20
C VAL A 88 7.55 -15.91 -14.03
N SER A 89 8.71 -16.14 -14.62
CA SER A 89 9.87 -15.26 -14.49
C SER A 89 10.47 -14.90 -15.86
N SER A 90 11.08 -13.73 -15.93
CA SER A 90 11.80 -13.18 -17.09
C SER A 90 12.94 -12.28 -16.61
N GLU A 91 13.81 -11.85 -17.52
CA GLU A 91 14.93 -10.93 -17.20
C GLU A 91 14.47 -9.60 -16.57
N ARG A 92 13.22 -9.18 -16.80
CA ARG A 92 12.71 -7.87 -16.36
C ARG A 92 11.81 -7.92 -15.14
N ARG A 93 11.18 -9.07 -14.88
CA ARG A 93 10.15 -9.24 -13.83
C ARG A 93 9.75 -10.69 -13.66
N TRP A 94 9.14 -10.95 -12.52
CA TRP A 94 8.40 -12.17 -12.25
C TRP A 94 6.96 -11.83 -11.85
N ALA A 95 6.07 -12.81 -11.97
CA ALA A 95 4.69 -12.76 -11.51
C ALA A 95 4.36 -14.08 -10.81
N LEU A 96 3.76 -14.00 -9.63
CA LEU A 96 3.24 -15.15 -8.89
C LEU A 96 1.71 -15.05 -8.89
N MET A 97 1.06 -16.05 -9.46
CA MET A 97 -0.37 -16.27 -9.29
C MET A 97 -0.58 -17.28 -8.17
N HIS A 98 -1.45 -16.94 -7.22
CA HIS A 98 -1.89 -17.82 -6.15
C HIS A 98 -3.40 -18.04 -6.30
N GLU A 99 -3.81 -19.28 -6.49
CA GLU A 99 -5.22 -19.64 -6.62
C GLU A 99 -5.85 -19.87 -5.25
N LEU A 100 -6.91 -19.13 -4.93
CA LEU A 100 -7.66 -19.35 -3.70
C LEU A 100 -8.53 -20.61 -3.79
N HIS A 101 -8.93 -21.04 -4.99
CA HIS A 101 -9.88 -22.13 -5.20
C HIS A 101 -11.15 -21.93 -4.33
N GLU A 102 -11.37 -22.76 -3.33
CA GLU A 102 -12.51 -22.66 -2.38
C GLU A 102 -12.18 -21.85 -1.11
N ALA A 103 -10.92 -21.39 -0.96
CA ALA A 103 -10.51 -20.57 0.17
C ALA A 103 -11.15 -19.16 0.10
N PRO A 104 -11.42 -18.53 1.26
CA PRO A 104 -11.97 -17.19 1.29
C PRO A 104 -11.00 -16.15 0.72
N GLU A 105 -11.55 -15.02 0.27
CA GLU A 105 -10.77 -13.85 -0.12
C GLU A 105 -9.94 -13.32 1.07
N LEU A 106 -8.67 -13.01 0.80
CA LEU A 106 -7.75 -12.48 1.80
C LEU A 106 -8.14 -11.05 2.20
N HIS A 107 -7.99 -10.76 3.49
CA HIS A 107 -8.11 -9.40 4.00
C HIS A 107 -6.92 -8.54 3.58
N LEU A 108 -7.09 -7.21 3.63
CA LEU A 108 -6.05 -6.26 3.24
C LEU A 108 -4.73 -6.50 4.01
N PHE A 109 -4.80 -6.76 5.31
CA PHE A 109 -3.60 -7.02 6.12
C PHE A 109 -2.82 -8.25 5.64
N GLU A 110 -3.52 -9.32 5.27
CA GLU A 110 -2.89 -10.55 4.77
C GLU A 110 -2.22 -10.32 3.42
N LEU A 111 -2.85 -9.52 2.54
CA LEU A 111 -2.26 -9.12 1.26
C LEU A 111 -1.02 -8.23 1.44
N LEU A 112 -1.03 -7.33 2.43
CA LEU A 112 0.13 -6.49 2.74
C LEU A 112 1.35 -7.34 3.16
N GLN A 113 1.14 -8.47 3.85
CA GLN A 113 2.23 -9.40 4.21
C GLN A 113 2.83 -10.14 3.00
N LYS A 114 2.19 -10.11 1.83
CA LYS A 114 2.71 -10.71 0.59
C LYS A 114 3.62 -9.78 -0.22
N LEU A 115 3.63 -8.48 0.11
CA LEU A 115 4.42 -7.50 -0.61
C LEU A 115 5.87 -7.49 -0.14
N ALA A 116 6.77 -7.11 -1.06
CA ALA A 116 8.11 -6.69 -0.69
C ALA A 116 8.04 -5.45 0.23
N PRO A 117 8.97 -5.30 1.19
CA PRO A 117 9.01 -4.12 2.05
C PRO A 117 9.25 -2.87 1.20
N VAL A 118 8.37 -1.89 1.36
CA VAL A 118 8.41 -0.58 0.70
C VAL A 118 8.08 0.52 1.69
N ASP A 119 8.36 1.77 1.34
CA ASP A 119 8.07 2.92 2.19
C ASP A 119 6.56 3.23 2.23
N LEU A 120 5.87 3.05 1.09
CA LEU A 120 4.44 3.35 0.98
C LEU A 120 3.69 2.34 0.10
N VAL A 121 2.58 1.82 0.63
CA VAL A 121 1.58 1.05 -0.11
C VAL A 121 0.36 1.92 -0.36
N VAL A 122 -0.06 2.03 -1.62
CA VAL A 122 -1.31 2.70 -1.99
C VAL A 122 -2.38 1.66 -2.28
N VAL A 123 -3.53 1.77 -1.61
CA VAL A 123 -4.65 0.84 -1.75
C VAL A 123 -5.75 1.49 -2.59
N GLU A 124 -5.97 1.00 -3.80
CA GLU A 124 -7.11 1.38 -4.65
C GLU A 124 -8.21 0.32 -4.51
N GLY A 125 -9.35 0.70 -3.93
CA GLY A 125 -10.45 -0.24 -3.65
C GLY A 125 -10.61 -0.47 -2.15
N PHE A 126 -10.96 -1.70 -1.72
CA PHE A 126 -11.13 -2.04 -0.30
C PHE A 126 -12.01 -1.03 0.45
N LYS A 127 -13.17 -0.67 -0.12
CA LYS A 127 -13.98 0.48 0.35
C LYS A 127 -14.34 0.41 1.84
N ARG A 128 -14.49 -0.80 2.38
CA ARG A 128 -14.92 -1.07 3.76
C ARG A 128 -13.77 -1.16 4.76
N GLU A 129 -12.52 -1.21 4.29
CA GLU A 129 -11.37 -1.28 5.18
C GLU A 129 -11.19 0.04 5.96
N PRO A 130 -10.85 -0.03 7.26
CA PRO A 130 -10.74 1.13 8.13
C PRO A 130 -9.37 1.82 7.99
N LEU A 131 -8.89 2.02 6.77
CA LEU A 131 -7.65 2.75 6.49
C LEU A 131 -7.94 4.22 6.15
N PRO A 132 -7.08 5.19 6.53
CA PRO A 132 -7.15 6.56 6.07
C PRO A 132 -7.13 6.62 4.54
N LYS A 133 -7.97 7.47 3.95
CA LYS A 133 -8.11 7.58 2.49
C LYS A 133 -8.03 9.03 2.02
N ILE A 134 -7.43 9.22 0.85
CA ILE A 134 -7.59 10.44 0.07
C ILE A 134 -8.74 10.21 -0.92
N GLU A 135 -9.77 11.06 -0.88
CA GLU A 135 -10.86 11.01 -1.85
C GLU A 135 -10.45 11.72 -3.14
N VAL A 136 -10.54 11.02 -4.27
CA VAL A 136 -10.45 11.61 -5.61
C VAL A 136 -11.84 11.96 -6.08
N HIS A 137 -12.08 13.25 -6.30
CA HIS A 137 -13.35 13.76 -6.79
C HIS A 137 -13.15 14.56 -8.07
N ARG A 138 -14.07 14.40 -9.02
CA ARG A 138 -14.11 15.18 -10.25
C ARG A 138 -15.53 15.66 -10.48
N ALA A 139 -15.75 16.96 -10.65
CA ALA A 139 -17.09 17.50 -10.90
C ALA A 139 -17.75 16.85 -12.12
N GLY A 140 -16.98 16.65 -13.20
CA GLY A 140 -17.43 15.98 -14.41
C GLY A 140 -17.84 14.51 -14.25
N ASN A 141 -17.55 13.87 -13.10
CA ASN A 141 -17.99 12.50 -12.81
C ASN A 141 -19.47 12.43 -12.41
N GLY A 142 -20.11 13.57 -12.08
CA GLY A 142 -21.54 13.64 -11.79
C GLY A 142 -22.00 12.84 -10.57
N LYS A 143 -21.07 12.49 -9.67
CA LYS A 143 -21.34 11.71 -8.46
C LYS A 143 -21.01 12.54 -7.22
N PRO A 144 -21.74 12.37 -6.11
CA PRO A 144 -21.49 13.14 -4.89
C PRO A 144 -20.12 12.78 -4.28
N PHE A 145 -19.64 13.61 -3.37
CA PHE A 145 -18.52 13.24 -2.51
C PHE A 145 -18.87 12.00 -1.67
N LEU A 146 -17.86 11.21 -1.33
CA LEU A 146 -17.95 10.11 -0.35
C LEU A 146 -17.83 10.67 1.08
N PHE A 147 -17.04 11.72 1.27
CA PHE A 147 -17.11 12.57 2.45
C PHE A 147 -18.46 13.31 2.47
N PRO A 148 -19.12 13.47 3.64
CA PRO A 148 -18.65 13.13 4.98
C PRO A 148 -19.01 11.72 5.48
N ASP A 149 -19.71 10.92 4.68
CA ASP A 149 -20.24 9.62 5.13
C ASP A 149 -19.14 8.57 5.35
N ASP A 150 -18.11 8.53 4.50
CA ASP A 150 -16.90 7.73 4.78
C ASP A 150 -15.95 8.50 5.72
N LYS A 151 -16.06 8.19 7.01
CA LYS A 151 -15.23 8.77 8.09
C LYS A 151 -13.74 8.49 7.96
N ASN A 152 -13.32 7.56 7.10
CA ASN A 152 -11.91 7.27 6.89
C ASN A 152 -11.28 8.23 5.86
N ILE A 153 -12.07 9.11 5.23
CA ILE A 153 -11.54 10.14 4.33
C ILE A 153 -10.90 11.24 5.17
N VAL A 154 -9.60 11.43 4.97
CA VAL A 154 -8.76 12.39 5.73
C VAL A 154 -8.16 13.49 4.87
N GLY A 155 -8.45 13.48 3.57
CA GLY A 155 -8.05 14.51 2.61
C GLY A 155 -8.76 14.32 1.28
N ILE A 156 -8.81 15.39 0.48
CA ILE A 156 -9.54 15.42 -0.80
C ILE A 156 -8.63 15.93 -1.92
N ALA A 157 -8.65 15.25 -3.06
CA ALA A 157 -8.09 15.70 -4.32
C ALA A 157 -9.23 15.99 -5.29
N ALA A 158 -9.46 17.26 -5.64
CA ALA A 158 -10.62 17.69 -6.44
C ALA A 158 -10.25 18.74 -7.51
N ASP A 159 -11.04 18.84 -8.58
CA ASP A 159 -10.93 19.89 -9.62
C ASP A 159 -11.85 21.10 -9.35
N ILE A 160 -12.46 21.14 -8.17
CA ILE A 160 -13.35 22.20 -7.71
C ILE A 160 -13.01 22.59 -6.28
N ALA A 161 -13.43 23.79 -5.87
CA ALA A 161 -13.39 24.19 -4.47
C ALA A 161 -14.33 23.28 -3.64
N VAL A 162 -13.88 22.89 -2.45
CA VAL A 162 -14.63 22.01 -1.55
C VAL A 162 -14.73 22.69 -0.19
N GLU A 163 -15.96 22.91 0.29
CA GLU A 163 -16.20 23.45 1.63
C GLU A 163 -16.01 22.36 2.68
N THR A 164 -14.84 22.32 3.30
CA THR A 164 -14.51 21.31 4.33
C THR A 164 -13.38 21.79 5.24
N ARG A 165 -13.24 21.14 6.40
CA ARG A 165 -12.07 21.26 7.27
C ARG A 165 -10.96 20.28 6.91
N LEU A 166 -11.25 19.31 6.05
CA LEU A 166 -10.24 18.38 5.57
C LEU A 166 -9.23 19.12 4.67
N PRO A 167 -7.97 18.67 4.63
CA PRO A 167 -7.01 19.15 3.65
C PRO A 167 -7.49 18.86 2.22
N VAL A 168 -7.43 19.87 1.35
CA VAL A 168 -7.82 19.77 -0.05
C VAL A 168 -6.63 20.14 -0.94
N ALA A 169 -6.42 19.37 -2.02
CA ALA A 169 -5.48 19.68 -3.07
C ALA A 169 -6.18 19.66 -4.43
N HIS A 170 -5.73 20.49 -5.37
CA HIS A 170 -6.22 20.43 -6.74
C HIS A 170 -5.73 19.13 -7.41
N LEU A 171 -6.54 18.49 -8.27
CA LEU A 171 -6.17 17.23 -8.95
C LEU A 171 -4.85 17.28 -9.74
N ASP A 172 -4.46 18.48 -10.18
CA ASP A 172 -3.21 18.70 -10.91
C ASP A 172 -2.01 19.04 -10.04
N ASP A 173 -2.22 19.32 -8.75
CA ASP A 173 -1.15 19.57 -7.78
C ASP A 173 -0.65 18.25 -7.17
N ILE A 174 0.15 17.53 -7.96
CA ILE A 174 0.71 16.23 -7.58
C ILE A 174 1.59 16.32 -6.33
N SER A 175 2.31 17.44 -6.15
CA SER A 175 3.15 17.69 -4.97
C SER A 175 2.30 17.82 -3.70
N ALA A 176 1.22 18.61 -3.75
CA ALA A 176 0.31 18.74 -2.62
C ALA A 176 -0.36 17.40 -2.28
N ILE A 177 -0.86 16.67 -3.28
CA ILE A 177 -1.50 15.37 -3.07
C ILE A 177 -0.50 14.36 -2.46
N ALA A 178 0.74 14.32 -2.96
CA ALA A 178 1.79 13.48 -2.41
C ALA A 178 2.07 13.79 -0.93
N LYS A 179 2.10 15.07 -0.55
CA LYS A 179 2.25 15.48 0.86
C LYS A 179 1.06 15.08 1.71
N LEU A 180 -0.17 15.20 1.19
CA LEU A 180 -1.37 14.74 1.88
C LEU A 180 -1.31 13.24 2.14
N MET A 181 -0.99 12.44 1.11
CA MET A 181 -0.86 10.99 1.24
C MET A 181 0.20 10.59 2.28
N GLN A 182 1.39 11.16 2.21
CA GLN A 182 2.48 10.84 3.14
C GLN A 182 2.15 11.22 4.59
N ARG A 183 1.47 12.36 4.80
CA ARG A 183 1.05 12.79 6.15
C ARG A 183 -0.07 11.92 6.72
N ALA A 184 -0.97 11.46 5.86
CA ALA A 184 -2.12 10.65 6.24
C ALA A 184 -1.81 9.15 6.38
N ALA A 185 -0.76 8.67 5.72
CA ALA A 185 -0.42 7.26 5.70
C ALA A 185 -0.09 6.74 7.10
N MET A 186 -0.63 5.57 7.44
CA MET A 186 -0.43 4.92 8.74
C MET A 186 0.53 3.73 8.61
N PRO A 187 1.21 3.30 9.68
CA PRO A 187 1.95 2.05 9.70
C PRO A 187 1.06 0.83 9.41
N VAL A 188 1.58 -0.15 8.67
CA VAL A 188 0.82 -1.35 8.30
C VAL A 188 0.41 -2.18 9.52
N GLU A 189 1.22 -2.19 10.58
CA GLU A 189 0.94 -2.94 11.81
C GLU A 189 -0.31 -2.42 12.56
N GLU A 190 -0.67 -1.16 12.35
CA GLU A 190 -1.86 -0.56 12.96
C GLU A 190 -3.17 -1.03 12.28
N ILE A 191 -3.11 -1.57 11.05
CA ILE A 191 -4.29 -2.14 10.37
C ILE A 191 -4.81 -3.36 11.12
N ASP A 192 -3.94 -4.27 11.54
CA ASP A 192 -4.35 -5.48 12.27
C ASP A 192 -5.00 -5.13 13.61
N THR A 193 -4.48 -4.09 14.27
CA THR A 193 -5.05 -3.58 15.52
C THR A 193 -6.45 -3.00 15.30
N LEU A 194 -6.66 -2.21 14.25
CA LEU A 194 -8.00 -1.67 13.91
C LEU A 194 -9.01 -2.76 13.57
N ARG A 195 -8.55 -3.88 12.99
CA ARG A 195 -9.38 -5.06 12.74
C ARG A 195 -9.80 -5.73 14.05
N ALA A 196 -8.86 -6.01 14.95
CA ALA A 196 -9.12 -6.70 16.20
C ALA A 196 -10.09 -5.95 17.14
N VAL A 197 -10.18 -4.63 17.01
CA VAL A 197 -11.09 -3.78 17.82
C VAL A 197 -12.50 -3.68 17.23
N ARG A 198 -12.69 -3.99 15.93
CA ARG A 198 -13.97 -3.86 15.22
C ARG A 198 -14.64 -5.18 14.84
N GLY A 199 -14.01 -6.32 15.15
CA GLY A 199 -14.61 -7.66 15.09
C GLY A 199 -15.33 -8.00 16.39
#